data_AF-A0A558JEN8-F1
#
_entry.id   AF-A0A558JEN8-F1
#
_cell.length_a   1.000
_cell.length_b   1.000
_cell.length_c   1.000
_cell.angle_alpha   90.00
_cell.angle_beta   90.00
_cell.angle_gamma   90.00
#
_symmetry.space_group_name_H-M   'P 1'
#
loop_
_entity.id
_entity.type
_entity.pdbx_description
1 polymer ?
#
loop_
_entity_poly.entity_id
_entity_poly.type
_entity_poly.pdbx_seq_one_letter_code
_entity_poly.pdbx_strand_id
1 'polypeptide(L)'
;MKTLDKWAERIYAETDVGRSIATSVAGVVGLSFYLLSADWVIAAFSAVIAFPLVRLVATGLHARAFKRAQGRMELEEAERVYGRLSEHEKAVVQAFVQAGGSVLTWGQVNQLGLPGNGIESLIQREVAWTSITADGMRETFALDSSIFDVGQKHATNYSKL
;
A
#
# COMPACT_ATOMS: atom_id res chain seq x y z
N MET A 1 -18.31 8.01 37.32
CA MET A 1 -18.21 8.78 36.06
C MET A 1 -16.77 8.87 35.57
N LYS A 2 -15.79 9.33 36.37
CA LYS A 2 -14.37 9.44 35.95
C LYS A 2 -13.65 8.15 35.50
N THR A 3 -14.11 6.97 35.92
CA THR A 3 -13.52 5.66 35.55
C THR A 3 -14.03 5.13 34.21
N LEU A 4 -15.28 5.44 33.86
CA LEU A 4 -15.89 5.05 32.57
C LEU A 4 -15.31 5.91 31.44
N ASP A 5 -15.12 7.21 31.67
CA ASP A 5 -14.51 8.10 30.69
C ASP A 5 -13.05 7.70 30.40
N LYS A 6 -12.27 7.35 31.43
CA LYS A 6 -10.91 6.81 31.25
C LYS A 6 -10.88 5.46 30.53
N TRP A 7 -11.92 4.64 30.70
CA TRP A 7 -12.06 3.37 29.98
C TRP A 7 -12.40 3.61 28.51
N ALA A 8 -13.29 4.57 28.22
CA ALA A 8 -13.66 4.98 26.88
C ALA A 8 -12.47 5.62 26.14
N GLU A 9 -11.74 6.55 26.78
CA GLU A 9 -10.52 7.15 26.22
C GLU A 9 -9.45 6.11 25.91
N ARG A 10 -9.27 5.11 26.79
CA ARG A 10 -8.28 4.04 26.59
C ARG A 10 -8.67 3.02 25.49
N ILE A 11 -9.95 2.98 25.12
CA ILE A 11 -10.45 2.20 23.97
C ILE A 11 -10.31 3.02 22.67
N TYR A 12 -10.39 4.35 22.75
CA TYR A 12 -10.42 5.25 21.58
C TYR A 12 -9.08 5.90 21.21
N ALA A 13 -8.07 5.88 22.09
CA ALA A 13 -6.75 6.41 21.79
C ALA A 13 -5.95 5.48 20.86
N GLU A 14 -6.07 5.77 19.56
CA GLU A 14 -5.14 5.52 18.44
C GLU A 14 -4.58 4.09 18.22
N THR A 15 -4.83 3.58 17.00
CA THR A 15 -4.21 2.43 16.30
C THR A 15 -4.77 1.01 16.46
N ASP A 16 -5.82 0.76 17.24
CA ASP A 16 -6.31 -0.63 17.42
C ASP A 16 -7.76 -0.82 16.92
N VAL A 17 -7.98 -0.56 15.63
CA VAL A 17 -9.26 -0.87 14.92
C VAL A 17 -9.67 -2.33 15.16
N GLY A 18 -8.69 -3.24 15.21
CA GLY A 18 -8.93 -4.64 15.56
C GLY A 18 -9.50 -4.81 16.97
N ARG A 19 -9.00 -4.05 17.95
CA ARG A 19 -9.50 -4.06 19.33
C ARG A 19 -10.86 -3.39 19.49
N SER A 20 -11.15 -2.29 18.80
CA SER A 20 -12.47 -1.64 18.89
C SER A 20 -13.55 -2.55 18.31
N ILE A 21 -13.32 -3.12 17.12
CA ILE A 21 -14.22 -4.12 16.51
C ILE A 21 -14.38 -5.33 17.43
N ALA A 22 -13.28 -5.87 17.96
CA ALA A 22 -13.33 -7.01 18.86
C ALA A 22 -14.11 -6.73 20.14
N THR A 23 -13.96 -5.54 20.72
CA THR A 23 -14.67 -5.15 21.95
C THR A 23 -16.17 -5.04 21.70
N SER A 24 -16.57 -4.38 20.61
CA SER A 24 -17.99 -4.25 20.23
C SER A 24 -18.63 -5.61 19.95
N VAL A 25 -17.98 -6.46 19.16
CA VAL A 25 -18.53 -7.80 18.82
C VAL A 25 -18.54 -8.71 20.05
N ALA A 26 -17.49 -8.72 20.88
CA ALA A 26 -17.48 -9.48 22.12
C ALA A 26 -18.60 -9.05 23.08
N GLY A 27 -18.88 -7.75 23.16
CA GLY A 27 -20.01 -7.21 23.93
C GLY A 27 -21.36 -7.67 23.39
N VAL A 28 -21.55 -7.65 22.07
CA VAL A 28 -22.77 -8.16 21.42
C VAL A 28 -22.94 -9.67 21.64
N VAL A 29 -21.87 -10.45 21.53
CA VAL A 29 -21.89 -11.90 21.79
C VAL A 29 -22.27 -12.17 23.25
N GLY A 30 -21.59 -11.53 24.20
CA GLY A 30 -21.90 -11.69 25.63
C GLY A 30 -23.33 -11.31 25.97
N LEU A 31 -23.81 -10.17 25.45
CA LEU A 31 -25.18 -9.72 25.65
C LEU A 31 -26.21 -10.69 25.04
N SER A 32 -25.91 -11.24 23.86
CA SER A 32 -26.78 -12.21 23.20
C SER A 32 -26.91 -13.50 24.04
N PHE A 33 -25.80 -14.02 24.56
CA PHE A 33 -25.82 -15.19 25.43
C PHE A 33 -26.52 -14.93 26.77
N TYR A 34 -26.37 -13.72 27.33
CA TYR A 34 -27.10 -13.31 28.54
C TYR A 34 -28.62 -13.34 28.33
N LEU A 35 -29.11 -12.75 27.23
CA LEU A 35 -30.54 -12.69 26.92
C LEU A 35 -31.15 -14.09 26.66
N LEU A 36 -30.38 -15.01 26.10
CA LEU A 36 -30.84 -16.36 25.78
C LEU A 36 -30.80 -17.32 26.98
N SER A 37 -29.75 -17.23 27.80
CA SER A 37 -29.50 -18.21 28.86
C SER A 37 -29.90 -17.71 30.25
N ALA A 38 -30.18 -16.41 30.39
CA ALA A 38 -30.36 -15.71 31.67
C ALA A 38 -29.22 -15.92 32.68
N ASP A 39 -28.06 -16.39 32.21
CA ASP A 39 -26.88 -16.70 33.01
C ASP A 39 -25.75 -15.72 32.68
N TRP A 40 -25.38 -14.93 33.68
CA TRP A 40 -24.32 -13.92 33.56
C TRP A 40 -22.92 -14.54 33.45
N VAL A 41 -22.71 -15.77 33.94
CA VAL A 41 -21.43 -16.49 33.87
C VAL A 41 -21.17 -16.92 32.43
N ILE A 42 -22.15 -17.56 31.78
CA ILE A 42 -22.06 -17.97 30.37
C ILE A 42 -21.87 -16.74 29.47
N ALA A 43 -22.58 -15.65 29.75
CA ALA A 43 -22.42 -14.37 29.06
C ALA A 43 -20.97 -13.83 29.16
N ALA A 44 -20.38 -13.83 30.37
CA ALA A 44 -19.02 -13.35 30.57
C ALA A 44 -17.99 -14.22 29.85
N PHE A 45 -18.09 -15.56 29.96
CA PHE A 45 -17.17 -16.46 29.27
C PHE A 45 -17.27 -16.36 27.74
N SER A 46 -18.48 -16.26 27.20
CA SER A 46 -18.68 -16.11 25.76
C SER A 46 -18.05 -14.81 25.22
N ALA A 47 -18.16 -13.69 25.96
CA ALA A 47 -17.50 -12.44 25.59
C ALA A 47 -15.96 -12.55 25.64
N VAL A 48 -15.42 -13.16 26.71
CA VAL A 48 -13.96 -13.35 26.89
C VAL A 48 -13.36 -14.22 25.79
N ILE A 49 -14.07 -15.26 25.34
CA ILE A 49 -13.62 -16.16 24.26
C ILE A 49 -13.80 -15.52 22.89
N ALA A 50 -14.90 -14.79 22.66
CA ALA A 50 -15.16 -14.14 21.38
C ALA A 50 -14.15 -13.03 21.07
N PHE A 51 -13.70 -12.29 22.09
CA PHE A 51 -12.77 -11.18 21.93
C PHE A 51 -11.49 -11.52 21.15
N PRO A 52 -10.66 -12.51 21.55
CA PRO A 52 -9.42 -12.83 20.82
C PRO A 52 -9.68 -13.35 19.39
N LEU A 53 -10.76 -14.10 19.17
CA LEU A 53 -11.13 -14.61 17.84
C LEU A 53 -11.47 -13.47 16.89
N VAL A 54 -12.35 -12.55 17.32
CA VAL A 54 -12.74 -11.41 16.51
C VAL A 54 -11.56 -10.47 16.29
N ARG A 55 -10.72 -10.25 17.31
CA ARG A 55 -9.53 -9.39 17.19
C ARG A 55 -8.59 -9.90 16.11
N LEU A 56 -8.28 -11.20 16.10
CA LEU A 56 -7.38 -11.79 15.11
C LEU A 56 -7.92 -11.64 13.69
N VAL A 57 -9.22 -11.90 13.50
CA VAL A 57 -9.89 -11.73 12.20
C VAL A 57 -9.92 -10.27 11.77
N ALA A 58 -10.28 -9.35 12.66
CA ALA A 58 -10.38 -7.93 12.38
C ALA A 58 -9.02 -7.33 11.99
N THR A 59 -7.95 -7.66 12.72
CA THR A 59 -6.58 -7.21 12.38
C THR A 59 -6.14 -7.77 11.03
N GLY A 60 -6.40 -9.05 10.75
CA GLY A 60 -6.05 -9.67 9.47
C GLY A 60 -6.80 -9.07 8.27
N LEU A 61 -8.10 -8.84 8.42
CA LEU A 61 -8.92 -8.22 7.38
C LEU A 61 -8.53 -6.76 7.15
N HIS A 62 -8.32 -5.98 8.22
CA HIS A 62 -7.92 -4.59 8.11
C HIS A 62 -6.57 -4.45 7.41
N ALA A 63 -5.57 -5.26 7.78
CA ALA A 63 -4.26 -5.24 7.12
C ALA A 63 -4.35 -5.58 5.62
N ARG A 64 -5.19 -6.55 5.24
CA ARG A 64 -5.40 -6.90 3.82
C ARG A 64 -6.15 -5.81 3.06
N ALA A 65 -7.20 -5.24 3.66
CA ALA A 65 -7.98 -4.17 3.05
C ALA A 65 -7.12 -2.90 2.90
N PHE A 66 -6.36 -2.54 3.93
CA PHE A 66 -5.46 -1.40 3.92
C PHE A 66 -4.38 -1.55 2.85
N LYS A 67 -3.69 -2.69 2.76
CA LYS A 67 -2.71 -2.94 1.69
C LYS A 67 -3.30 -2.81 0.28
N ARG A 68 -4.52 -3.31 0.07
CA ARG A 68 -5.22 -3.18 -1.23
C ARG A 68 -5.64 -1.74 -1.52
N ALA A 69 -6.12 -1.02 -0.52
CA ALA A 69 -6.50 0.38 -0.67
C ALA A 69 -5.28 1.26 -0.95
N GLN A 70 -4.20 1.04 -0.21
CA GLN A 70 -2.93 1.73 -0.40
C GLN A 70 -2.37 1.49 -1.81
N GLY A 71 -2.30 0.23 -2.27
CA GLY A 71 -1.83 -0.06 -3.63
C GLY A 71 -2.70 0.55 -4.74
N ARG A 72 -4.01 0.74 -4.51
CA ARG A 72 -4.87 1.47 -5.45
C ARG A 72 -4.57 2.97 -5.46
N MET A 73 -4.38 3.57 -4.29
CA MET A 73 -4.04 4.98 -4.16
C MET A 73 -2.69 5.28 -4.80
N GLU A 74 -1.68 4.43 -4.55
CA GLU A 74 -0.35 4.53 -5.16
C GLU A 74 -0.43 4.45 -6.69
N LEU A 75 -1.27 3.54 -7.23
CA LEU A 75 -1.44 3.40 -8.67
C LEU A 75 -2.21 4.58 -9.30
N GLU A 76 -3.26 5.09 -8.64
CA GLU A 76 -3.99 6.29 -9.10
C GLU A 76 -3.10 7.53 -9.09
N GLU A 77 -2.24 7.67 -8.07
CA GLU A 77 -1.26 8.73 -7.99
C GLU A 77 -0.20 8.59 -9.09
N ALA A 78 0.33 7.38 -9.30
CA ALA A 78 1.27 7.09 -10.37
C ALA A 78 0.67 7.39 -11.76
N GLU A 79 -0.59 7.03 -12.02
CA GLU A 79 -1.29 7.38 -13.26
C GLU A 79 -1.42 8.89 -13.45
N ARG A 80 -1.72 9.63 -12.37
CA ARG A 80 -1.79 11.10 -12.39
C ARG A 80 -0.42 11.73 -12.68
N VAL A 81 0.64 11.21 -12.06
CA VAL A 81 2.01 11.70 -12.28
C VAL A 81 2.45 11.39 -13.71
N TYR A 82 2.24 10.16 -14.18
CA TYR A 82 2.54 9.73 -15.55
C TYR A 82 1.80 10.59 -16.59
N GLY A 83 0.52 10.90 -16.34
CA GLY A 83 -0.27 11.78 -17.21
C GLY A 83 0.27 13.21 -17.33
N ARG A 84 1.03 13.69 -16.33
CA ARG A 84 1.67 15.01 -16.31
C ARG A 84 3.11 15.01 -16.84
N LEU A 85 3.62 13.86 -17.26
CA LEU A 85 4.93 13.78 -17.92
C LEU A 85 4.82 14.35 -19.34
N SER A 86 5.87 15.04 -19.74
CA SER A 86 6.10 15.44 -21.13
C SER A 86 6.37 14.22 -22.01
N GLU A 87 6.28 14.40 -23.33
CA GLU A 87 6.54 13.30 -24.28
C GLU A 87 7.99 12.79 -24.19
N HIS A 88 8.97 13.65 -23.89
CA HIS A 88 10.35 13.24 -23.68
C HIS A 88 10.53 12.40 -22.40
N GLU A 89 9.85 12.77 -21.31
CA GLU A 89 9.87 12.00 -20.07
C GLU A 89 9.16 10.65 -20.24
N LYS A 90 8.02 10.62 -20.94
CA LYS A 90 7.34 9.37 -21.29
C LYS A 90 8.19 8.47 -22.17
N ALA A 91 8.96 9.02 -23.10
CA ALA A 91 9.88 8.25 -23.93
C ALA A 91 10.95 7.54 -23.08
N VAL A 92 11.48 8.22 -22.05
CA VAL A 92 12.39 7.59 -21.08
C VAL A 92 11.69 6.44 -20.36
N VAL A 93 10.49 6.65 -19.80
CA VAL A 93 9.73 5.57 -19.14
C VAL A 93 9.51 4.38 -20.08
N GLN A 94 9.14 4.63 -21.34
CA GLN A 94 8.92 3.59 -22.33
C GLN A 94 10.20 2.81 -22.65
N ALA A 95 11.36 3.45 -22.64
CA ALA A 95 12.63 2.75 -22.85
C ALA A 95 12.99 1.80 -21.71
N PHE A 96 12.68 2.16 -20.46
CA PHE A 96 12.79 1.23 -19.33
C PHE A 96 11.86 0.03 -19.50
N VAL A 97 10.60 0.28 -19.87
CA VAL A 97 9.60 -0.78 -20.12
C VAL A 97 10.07 -1.72 -21.24
N GLN A 98 10.57 -1.17 -22.35
CA GLN A 98 11.08 -1.97 -23.48
C GLN A 98 12.33 -2.76 -23.12
N ALA A 99 13.19 -2.23 -22.28
CA ALA A 99 14.35 -2.94 -21.75
C ALA A 99 13.98 -4.03 -20.73
N GLY A 100 12.72 -4.10 -20.30
CA GLY A 100 12.18 -5.15 -19.44
C GLY A 100 12.47 -4.99 -17.96
N GLY A 101 12.86 -3.79 -17.51
CA GLY A 101 13.18 -3.54 -16.10
C GLY A 101 13.05 -2.09 -15.69
N SER A 102 12.76 -1.86 -14.40
CA SER A 102 12.73 -0.53 -13.79
C SER A 102 14.11 0.01 -13.45
N VAL A 103 15.17 -0.75 -13.69
CA VAL A 103 16.55 -0.36 -13.39
C VAL A 103 17.42 -0.58 -14.62
N LEU A 104 18.15 0.46 -15.02
CA LEU A 104 19.09 0.43 -16.12
C LEU A 104 20.45 0.95 -15.67
N THR A 105 21.53 0.30 -16.08
CA THR A 105 22.88 0.82 -15.88
C THR A 105 23.13 2.04 -16.77
N TRP A 106 24.08 2.89 -16.38
CA TRP A 106 24.54 4.00 -17.22
C TRP A 106 24.92 3.57 -18.65
N GLY A 107 25.59 2.42 -18.79
CA GLY A 107 25.95 1.87 -20.09
C GLY A 107 24.73 1.53 -20.97
N GLN A 108 23.68 0.96 -20.38
CA GLN A 108 22.43 0.65 -21.09
C GLN A 108 21.68 1.93 -21.48
N VAL A 109 21.60 2.92 -20.59
CA VAL A 109 20.99 4.22 -20.89
C VAL A 109 21.68 4.91 -22.07
N ASN A 110 23.01 4.89 -22.11
CA ASN A 110 23.77 5.47 -23.22
C ASN A 110 23.52 4.74 -24.55
N GLN A 111 23.36 3.42 -24.54
CA GLN A 111 23.05 2.63 -25.74
C GLN A 111 21.65 2.92 -26.29
N LEU A 112 20.69 3.24 -25.41
CA LEU A 112 19.31 3.56 -25.79
C LEU A 112 19.16 4.98 -26.36
N GLY A 113 20.20 5.81 -26.31
CA GLY A 113 20.18 7.16 -26.88
C GLY A 113 19.15 8.08 -26.21
N LEU A 114 18.90 7.88 -24.92
CA LEU A 114 17.85 8.61 -24.20
C LEU A 114 18.18 10.09 -24.04
N PRO A 115 17.16 10.97 -24.12
CA PRO A 115 17.36 12.39 -23.91
C PRO A 115 17.75 12.64 -22.44
N GLY A 116 18.97 13.12 -22.21
CA GLY A 116 19.51 13.32 -20.85
C GLY A 116 18.65 14.29 -20.01
N ASN A 117 18.07 15.31 -20.63
CA ASN A 117 17.12 16.21 -19.96
C ASN A 117 15.84 15.51 -19.50
N GLY A 118 15.40 14.45 -20.19
CA GLY A 118 14.25 13.65 -19.78
C GLY A 118 14.53 12.86 -18.50
N ILE A 119 15.73 12.27 -18.40
CA ILE A 119 16.16 11.54 -17.19
C ILE A 119 16.31 12.50 -16.01
N GLU A 120 17.01 13.62 -16.21
CA GLU A 120 17.21 14.62 -15.14
C GLU A 120 15.88 15.22 -14.66
N SER A 121 14.93 15.45 -15.57
CA SER A 121 13.59 15.93 -15.22
C SER A 121 12.81 14.90 -14.40
N LEU A 122 12.90 13.61 -14.74
CA LEU A 122 12.31 12.53 -13.94
C LEU A 122 12.95 12.43 -12.54
N ILE A 123 14.25 12.68 -12.42
CA ILE A 123 14.94 12.74 -11.13
C ILE A 123 14.43 13.91 -10.28
N GLN A 124 14.31 15.10 -10.88
CA GLN A 124 13.77 16.29 -10.19
C GLN A 124 12.31 16.14 -9.76
N ARG A 125 11.54 15.29 -10.45
CA ARG A 125 10.17 14.94 -10.09
C ARG A 125 10.08 13.78 -9.08
N GLU A 126 11.22 13.30 -8.58
CA GLU A 126 11.31 12.20 -7.61
C GLU A 126 10.71 10.88 -8.11
N VAL A 127 10.63 10.69 -9.43
CA VAL A 127 10.12 9.47 -10.07
C VAL A 127 11.23 8.61 -10.66
N ALA A 128 12.46 9.11 -10.66
CA ALA A 128 13.67 8.36 -10.95
C ALA A 128 14.79 8.79 -10.00
N TRP A 129 15.79 7.94 -9.81
CA TRP A 129 16.97 8.26 -9.00
C TRP A 129 18.19 7.49 -9.49
N THR A 130 19.36 7.94 -9.08
CA THR A 130 20.60 7.19 -9.25
C THR A 130 20.80 6.25 -8.07
N SER A 131 21.29 5.05 -8.37
CA SER A 131 21.60 4.03 -7.39
C SER A 131 22.81 3.23 -7.86
N ILE A 132 23.12 2.15 -7.15
CA ILE A 132 24.23 1.25 -7.49
C ILE A 132 23.66 -0.16 -7.59
N THR A 133 24.21 -0.97 -8.50
CA THR A 133 23.92 -2.40 -8.58
C THR A 133 24.16 -3.11 -7.26
N ALA A 134 23.49 -4.25 -7.06
CA ALA A 134 23.60 -5.04 -5.83
C ALA A 134 25.03 -5.54 -5.53
N ASP A 135 25.86 -5.67 -6.56
CA ASP A 135 27.29 -5.99 -6.43
C ASP A 135 28.17 -4.79 -6.04
N GLY A 136 27.59 -3.58 -5.96
CA GLY A 136 28.28 -2.34 -5.61
C GLY A 136 29.16 -1.75 -6.71
N MET A 137 29.15 -2.32 -7.92
CA MET A 137 30.18 -2.02 -8.93
C MET A 137 29.75 -1.03 -10.01
N ARG A 138 28.44 -0.82 -10.22
CA ARG A 138 27.94 -0.02 -11.35
C ARG A 138 26.84 0.93 -10.91
N GLU A 139 26.93 2.16 -11.37
CA GLU A 139 25.84 3.13 -11.24
C GLU A 139 24.66 2.75 -12.15
N THR A 140 23.47 2.93 -11.60
CA THR A 140 22.19 2.63 -12.24
C THR A 140 21.23 3.79 -12.10
N PHE A 141 20.37 3.97 -13.09
CA PHE A 141 19.14 4.73 -12.96
C PHE A 141 18.01 3.77 -12.60
N ALA A 142 17.31 4.09 -11.53
CA ALA A 142 16.14 3.37 -11.08
C ALA A 142 14.91 4.26 -11.27
N LEU A 143 13.90 3.72 -11.94
CA LEU A 143 12.59 4.31 -12.10
C LEU A 143 11.67 3.82 -10.98
N ASP A 144 10.81 4.70 -10.47
CA ASP A 144 9.76 4.32 -9.53
C ASP A 144 8.95 3.14 -10.10
N SER A 145 8.76 2.11 -9.28
CA SER A 145 8.09 0.88 -9.71
C SER A 145 6.64 1.12 -10.12
N SER A 146 5.95 2.06 -9.47
CA SER A 146 4.56 2.39 -9.78
C SER A 146 4.48 3.10 -11.13
N ILE A 147 5.42 4.00 -11.42
CA ILE A 147 5.53 4.65 -12.74
C ILE A 147 5.90 3.64 -13.83
N PHE A 148 6.80 2.69 -13.55
CA PHE A 148 7.14 1.60 -14.47
C PHE A 148 5.91 0.75 -14.81
N ASP A 149 5.13 0.34 -13.80
CA ASP A 149 3.94 -0.48 -13.96
C ASP A 149 2.85 0.24 -14.79
N VAL A 150 2.66 1.54 -14.55
CA VAL A 150 1.79 2.38 -15.38
C VAL A 150 2.31 2.42 -16.82
N GLY A 151 3.61 2.61 -17.02
CA GLY A 151 4.24 2.56 -18.34
C GLY A 151 3.99 1.24 -19.07
N GLN A 152 4.11 0.10 -18.37
CA GLN A 152 3.87 -1.24 -18.90
C GLN A 152 2.39 -1.46 -19.27
N LYS A 153 1.46 -0.98 -18.45
CA LYS A 153 0.02 -1.00 -18.72
C LYS A 153 -0.30 -0.24 -20.01
N HIS A 154 0.29 0.94 -20.19
CA HIS A 154 0.12 1.72 -21.42
C HIS A 154 0.74 1.03 -22.64
N ALA A 155 1.96 0.49 -22.53
CA ALA A 155 2.60 -0.24 -23.64
C ALA A 155 1.79 -1.47 -24.09
N THR A 156 1.23 -2.21 -23.13
CA THR A 156 0.39 -3.39 -23.42
C THR A 156 -0.92 -3.01 -24.14
N ASN A 157 -1.52 -1.88 -23.78
CA ASN A 157 -2.73 -1.40 -24.44
C ASN A 157 -2.48 -0.97 -25.90
N TYR A 158 -1.29 -0.43 -26.20
CA TYR A 158 -0.90 -0.12 -27.59
C TYR A 158 -0.63 -1.38 -28.42
N SER A 159 -0.15 -2.47 -27.82
CA SER A 159 0.09 -3.74 -28.54
C SER A 159 -1.19 -4.53 -28.88
N LYS A 160 -2.34 -4.16 -28.31
CA LYS A 160 -3.63 -4.83 -28.54
C LYS A 160 -4.54 -4.11 -29.55
N LEU A 161 -4.12 -2.95 -30.04
CA LEU A 161 -4.78 -2.17 -31.10
C LEU A 161 -4.10 -2.46 -32.45
#